data_AF-A0A4R2QUS1-F1
#
_entry.id   AF-A0A4R2QUS1-F1
#
_cell.length_a   1.000
_cell.length_b   1.000
_cell.length_c   1.000
_cell.angle_alpha   90.00
_cell.angle_beta   90.00
_cell.angle_gamma   90.00
#
_symmetry.space_group_name_H-M   'P 1'
#
loop_
_entity.id
_entity.type
_entity.pdbx_description
1 polymer ?
#
loop_
_entity_poly.entity_id
_entity_poly.type
_entity_poly.pdbx_seq_one_letter_code
_entity_poly.pdbx_strand_id
1 'polypeptide(L)'
;MGRHSLAPSSERNSTSQPSPQRSARHRGASGSFRRGVARWPIALLAIVVLGAAGWFGWAWANGEVNQRANAAAADCQEGPAALRVAVTPEAERTATAAAKVWNQQRTVVQAHCVQVNIAAIPEKTVRTALENGWDSADLGERPQAWIADQGSITADFVDRRPELAGSTPEQLAGGDGAQYSYVALAGDEVSAVQARAAQQFLSFAQGR
;
A
#
# COMPACT_ATOMS: atom_id res chain seq x y z
N MET A 1 -44.34 9.54 65.45
CA MET A 1 -45.57 8.94 66.04
C MET A 1 -46.53 8.69 64.89
N GLY A 2 -46.97 7.44 64.70
CA GLY A 2 -47.82 7.04 63.56
C GLY A 2 -47.60 5.58 63.21
N ARG A 3 -47.94 4.69 64.15
CA ARG A 3 -48.05 3.25 63.95
C ARG A 3 -49.45 2.93 63.38
N HIS A 4 -49.59 1.66 62.98
CA HIS A 4 -50.80 0.81 62.99
C HIS A 4 -51.34 0.40 61.62
N SER A 5 -51.04 -0.87 61.33
CA SER A 5 -51.66 -1.80 60.39
C SER A 5 -53.18 -1.93 60.56
N LEU A 6 -53.87 -2.37 59.50
CA LEU A 6 -54.65 -3.63 59.45
C LEU A 6 -55.46 -3.67 58.14
N ALA A 7 -55.32 -4.77 57.40
CA ALA A 7 -56.20 -5.17 56.31
C ALA A 7 -57.28 -6.12 56.85
N PRO A 8 -58.50 -6.13 56.28
CA PRO A 8 -59.42 -7.26 56.40
C PRO A 8 -59.61 -8.01 55.06
N SER A 9 -59.35 -9.33 55.13
CA SER A 9 -60.12 -10.48 54.61
C SER A 9 -61.12 -10.25 53.45
N SER A 10 -60.92 -10.88 52.28
CA SER A 10 -61.35 -12.26 51.94
C SER A 10 -62.87 -12.46 51.91
N GLU A 11 -63.48 -12.27 50.74
CA GLU A 11 -64.73 -12.97 50.39
C GLU A 11 -64.47 -13.87 49.16
N ARG A 12 -64.53 -15.18 49.44
CA ARG A 12 -64.55 -16.26 48.46
C ARG A 12 -65.89 -16.24 47.73
N ASN A 13 -65.86 -16.34 46.40
CA ASN A 13 -66.99 -16.95 45.69
C ASN A 13 -66.47 -18.04 44.73
N SER A 14 -66.63 -19.28 45.18
CA SER A 14 -66.53 -20.52 44.40
C SER A 14 -67.80 -20.59 43.52
N THR A 15 -67.83 -21.02 42.26
CA THR A 15 -67.59 -22.36 41.71
C THR A 15 -68.02 -22.23 40.22
N SER A 16 -67.28 -22.66 39.20
CA SER A 16 -67.39 -24.02 38.65
C SER A 16 -66.43 -24.19 37.45
N GLN A 17 -65.60 -25.24 37.47
CA GLN A 17 -64.90 -25.79 36.29
C GLN A 17 -65.85 -26.72 35.50
N PRO A 18 -65.59 -26.98 34.20
CA PRO A 18 -64.75 -28.14 33.85
C PRO A 18 -63.69 -27.87 32.75
N SER A 19 -62.59 -28.62 32.86
CA SER A 19 -61.43 -28.78 31.98
C SER A 19 -61.72 -29.74 30.80
N PRO A 20 -60.74 -30.24 30.00
CA PRO A 20 -59.61 -29.61 29.28
C PRO A 20 -59.59 -30.01 27.77
N GLN A 21 -59.01 -29.21 26.86
CA GLN A 21 -58.66 -29.72 25.51
C GLN A 21 -57.25 -29.31 25.10
N ARG A 22 -56.33 -30.27 25.26
CA ARG A 22 -55.09 -30.40 24.49
C ARG A 22 -55.45 -30.81 23.06
N SER A 23 -54.87 -30.13 22.08
CA SER A 23 -54.62 -30.75 20.77
C SER A 23 -53.31 -30.24 20.17
N ALA A 24 -52.23 -30.95 20.49
CA ALA A 24 -51.07 -31.02 19.62
C ALA A 24 -51.43 -31.85 18.39
N ARG A 25 -51.33 -31.28 17.18
CA ARG A 25 -51.29 -32.06 15.94
C ARG A 25 -50.32 -31.42 14.95
N HIS A 26 -49.11 -31.98 14.94
CA HIS A 26 -48.22 -31.97 13.79
C HIS A 26 -48.87 -32.85 12.72
N ARG A 27 -49.17 -32.29 11.54
CA ARG A 27 -49.32 -33.11 10.32
C ARG A 27 -48.05 -32.93 9.50
N GLY A 28 -47.18 -33.93 9.61
CA GLY A 28 -46.18 -34.18 8.58
C GLY A 28 -46.89 -34.55 7.29
N ALA A 29 -46.64 -33.76 6.24
CA ALA A 29 -46.90 -34.19 4.88
C ALA A 29 -45.64 -34.92 4.40
N SER A 30 -45.66 -36.24 4.51
CA SER A 30 -44.72 -37.14 3.86
C SER A 30 -45.01 -37.16 2.35
N GLY A 31 -44.43 -36.22 1.62
CA GLY A 31 -44.36 -36.22 0.17
C GLY A 31 -43.04 -36.83 -0.28
N SER A 32 -43.09 -38.05 -0.84
CA SER A 32 -41.96 -38.72 -1.48
C SER A 32 -41.54 -37.95 -2.75
N PHE A 33 -40.63 -36.99 -2.62
CA PHE A 33 -39.96 -36.41 -3.78
C PHE A 33 -38.78 -37.31 -4.15
N ARG A 34 -38.89 -37.99 -5.30
CA ARG A 34 -37.77 -38.69 -5.94
C ARG A 34 -36.64 -37.67 -6.08
N ARG A 35 -35.51 -37.92 -5.41
CA ARG A 35 -34.29 -37.09 -5.44
C ARG A 35 -33.62 -37.19 -6.80
N GLY A 36 -34.19 -36.58 -7.82
CA GLY A 36 -33.40 -36.06 -8.93
C GLY A 36 -32.81 -34.75 -8.44
N VAL A 37 -31.48 -34.63 -8.36
CA VAL A 37 -30.85 -33.31 -8.21
C VAL A 37 -31.36 -32.49 -9.40
N ALA A 38 -32.28 -31.57 -9.14
CA ALA A 38 -32.68 -30.60 -10.13
C ALA A 38 -31.38 -29.94 -10.64
N ARG A 39 -31.23 -29.75 -11.95
CA ARG A 39 -30.01 -29.13 -12.50
C ARG A 39 -29.93 -27.64 -12.11
N TRP A 40 -31.04 -27.09 -11.63
CA TRP A 40 -31.21 -25.71 -11.19
C TRP A 40 -30.30 -25.30 -10.01
N PRO A 41 -30.19 -26.05 -8.89
CA PRO A 41 -29.22 -25.76 -7.83
C PRO A 41 -27.76 -25.80 -8.30
N ILE A 42 -27.40 -26.64 -9.28
CA ILE A 42 -26.03 -26.65 -9.84
C ILE A 42 -25.77 -25.36 -10.62
N ALA A 43 -26.74 -24.90 -11.42
CA ALA A 43 -26.63 -23.63 -12.13
C ALA A 43 -26.53 -22.43 -11.18
N LEU A 44 -27.32 -22.42 -10.10
CA LEU A 44 -27.22 -21.38 -9.06
C LEU A 44 -25.87 -21.40 -8.35
N LEU A 45 -25.36 -22.59 -7.98
CA LEU A 45 -24.04 -22.73 -7.39
C LEU A 45 -22.95 -22.20 -8.33
N ALA A 46 -23.03 -22.51 -9.63
CA ALA A 46 -22.07 -22.00 -10.60
C ALA A 46 -22.08 -20.47 -10.68
N ILE A 47 -23.26 -19.85 -10.66
CA ILE A 47 -23.39 -18.38 -10.65
C ILE A 47 -22.81 -17.78 -9.37
N VAL A 48 -23.08 -18.39 -8.21
CA VAL A 48 -22.53 -17.94 -6.92
C VAL A 48 -21.01 -18.06 -6.90
N VAL A 49 -20.47 -19.16 -7.42
CA VAL A 49 -19.01 -19.38 -7.49
C VAL A 49 -18.35 -18.38 -8.44
N LEU A 50 -18.93 -18.12 -9.62
CA LEU A 50 -18.42 -17.12 -10.55
C LEU A 50 -18.51 -15.70 -9.99
N GLY A 51 -19.60 -15.36 -9.31
CA GLY A 51 -19.78 -14.09 -8.62
C GLY A 51 -18.76 -13.92 -7.49
N ALA A 52 -18.53 -14.96 -6.69
CA ALA A 52 -17.52 -14.96 -5.65
C ALA A 52 -16.10 -14.83 -6.24
N ALA A 53 -15.77 -15.55 -7.30
CA ALA A 53 -14.46 -15.46 -7.96
C ALA A 53 -14.23 -14.06 -8.57
N GLY A 54 -15.25 -13.47 -9.20
CA GLY A 54 -15.21 -12.09 -9.68
C GLY A 54 -15.06 -11.07 -8.54
N TRP A 55 -15.79 -11.26 -7.45
CA TRP A 55 -15.71 -10.42 -6.25
C TRP A 55 -14.33 -10.51 -5.58
N PHE A 56 -13.79 -11.72 -5.39
CA PHE A 56 -12.46 -11.93 -4.84
C PHE A 56 -11.36 -11.42 -5.76
N GLY A 57 -11.50 -11.59 -7.09
CA GLY A 57 -10.57 -11.02 -8.06
C GLY A 57 -10.58 -9.49 -8.04
N TRP A 58 -11.77 -8.87 -7.92
CA TRP A 58 -11.91 -7.43 -7.79
C TRP A 58 -11.43 -6.91 -6.43
N ALA A 59 -11.64 -7.67 -5.36
CA ALA A 59 -11.11 -7.36 -4.03
C ALA A 59 -9.57 -7.48 -3.95
N TRP A 60 -8.95 -8.33 -4.77
CA TRP A 60 -7.48 -8.42 -4.87
C TRP A 60 -6.89 -7.24 -5.66
N ALA A 61 -7.53 -6.85 -6.79
CA ALA A 61 -7.16 -5.64 -7.53
C ALA A 61 -7.39 -4.35 -6.72
N ASN A 62 -8.47 -4.31 -5.93
CA ASN A 62 -8.76 -3.21 -5.01
C ASN A 62 -7.96 -3.28 -3.71
N GLY A 63 -7.35 -4.41 -3.34
CA GLY A 63 -6.53 -4.52 -2.13
C GLY A 63 -5.25 -3.69 -2.24
N GLU A 64 -4.64 -3.67 -3.42
CA GLU A 64 -3.46 -2.85 -3.72
C GLU A 64 -3.82 -1.36 -3.84
N VAL A 65 -5.06 -1.02 -4.20
CA VAL A 65 -5.54 0.37 -4.39
C VAL A 65 -6.21 0.95 -3.13
N ASN A 66 -6.94 0.17 -2.34
CA ASN A 66 -7.67 0.63 -1.14
C ASN A 66 -6.86 0.54 0.16
N GLN A 67 -5.77 -0.22 0.22
CA GLN A 67 -4.79 -0.04 1.30
C GLN A 67 -4.10 1.33 1.24
N ARG A 68 -4.26 2.08 0.13
CA ARG A 68 -3.72 3.43 -0.10
C ARG A 68 -4.65 4.57 0.36
N ALA A 69 -5.90 4.32 0.73
CA ALA A 69 -6.84 5.40 1.08
C ALA A 69 -7.15 5.53 2.59
N ASN A 70 -7.38 4.41 3.30
CA ASN A 70 -8.00 4.50 4.64
C ASN A 70 -7.07 4.24 5.84
N ALA A 71 -5.79 3.91 5.58
CA ALA A 71 -4.78 3.77 6.64
C ALA A 71 -3.72 4.91 6.62
N ALA A 72 -3.92 5.93 5.77
CA ALA A 72 -2.93 6.98 5.49
C ALA A 72 -3.34 8.38 5.99
N ALA A 73 -4.53 8.53 6.59
CA ALA A 73 -5.02 9.84 7.01
C ALA A 73 -4.33 10.40 8.28
N ALA A 74 -3.39 9.66 8.89
CA ALA A 74 -2.75 10.06 10.14
C ALA A 74 -1.26 10.48 10.04
N ASP A 75 -0.50 10.03 9.02
CA ASP A 75 0.97 10.14 9.05
C ASP A 75 1.60 11.09 8.00
N CYS A 76 0.87 11.50 6.96
CA CYS A 76 1.42 12.35 5.89
C CYS A 76 0.59 13.62 5.71
N GLN A 77 0.81 14.56 6.63
CA GLN A 77 0.06 15.81 6.77
C GLN A 77 0.16 16.71 5.52
N GLU A 78 1.27 16.68 4.79
CA GLU A 78 1.50 17.50 3.60
C GLU A 78 1.29 16.73 2.27
N GLY A 79 0.91 15.44 2.34
CA GLY A 79 0.62 14.62 1.17
C GLY A 79 1.83 13.86 0.60
N PRO A 80 1.67 13.19 -0.56
CA PRO A 80 2.74 12.39 -1.16
C PRO A 80 3.78 13.26 -1.86
N ALA A 81 5.05 12.84 -1.80
CA ALA A 81 6.14 13.41 -2.58
C ALA A 81 6.88 12.30 -3.34
N ALA A 82 7.37 12.59 -4.54
CA ALA A 82 8.12 11.62 -5.35
C ALA A 82 9.62 11.91 -5.32
N LEU A 83 10.42 10.88 -5.03
CA LEU A 83 11.87 10.84 -5.23
C LEU A 83 12.16 9.98 -6.45
N ARG A 84 12.70 10.56 -7.52
CA ARG A 84 13.13 9.84 -8.71
C ARG A 84 14.62 9.58 -8.66
N VAL A 85 14.98 8.33 -8.91
CA VAL A 85 16.37 7.88 -8.93
C VAL A 85 16.65 7.33 -10.32
N ALA A 86 17.56 7.96 -11.05
CA ALA A 86 18.08 7.40 -12.28
C ALA A 86 19.13 6.34 -11.93
N VAL A 87 19.04 5.17 -12.54
CA VAL A 87 19.95 4.06 -12.29
C VAL A 87 20.40 3.45 -13.60
N THR A 88 21.59 2.85 -13.63
CA THR A 88 22.01 2.03 -14.76
C THR A 88 21.08 0.81 -14.92
N PRO A 89 20.84 0.34 -16.16
CA PRO A 89 20.05 -0.88 -16.41
C PRO A 89 20.55 -2.10 -15.60
N GLU A 90 21.84 -2.16 -15.34
CA GLU A 90 22.52 -3.19 -14.55
C GLU A 90 22.09 -3.14 -13.07
N ALA A 91 21.98 -1.93 -12.50
CA ALA A 91 21.54 -1.71 -11.12
C ALA A 91 20.02 -1.77 -10.93
N GLU A 92 19.23 -1.71 -12.01
CA GLU A 92 17.77 -1.54 -11.97
C GLU A 92 17.07 -2.55 -11.07
N ARG A 93 17.42 -3.84 -11.17
CA ARG A 93 16.76 -4.90 -10.39
C ARG A 93 16.99 -4.71 -8.89
N THR A 94 18.22 -4.45 -8.49
CA THR A 94 18.59 -4.25 -7.08
C THR A 94 18.00 -2.94 -6.54
N ALA A 95 18.10 -1.85 -7.31
CA ALA A 95 17.56 -0.55 -6.92
C ALA A 95 16.03 -0.58 -6.79
N THR A 96 15.34 -1.24 -7.72
CA THR A 96 13.88 -1.43 -7.67
C THR A 96 13.45 -2.25 -6.46
N ALA A 97 14.21 -3.29 -6.10
CA ALA A 97 13.94 -4.07 -4.90
C ALA A 97 14.07 -3.21 -3.63
N ALA A 98 15.12 -2.40 -3.52
CA ALA A 98 15.30 -1.47 -2.40
C ALA A 98 14.18 -0.43 -2.34
N ALA A 99 13.85 0.20 -3.48
CA ALA A 99 12.76 1.17 -3.58
C ALA A 99 11.40 0.55 -3.17
N LYS A 100 11.14 -0.69 -3.54
CA LYS A 100 9.92 -1.41 -3.13
C LYS A 100 9.84 -1.56 -1.61
N VAL A 101 10.94 -1.97 -0.96
CA VAL A 101 10.97 -2.11 0.50
C VAL A 101 10.82 -0.74 1.19
N TRP A 102 11.51 0.29 0.70
CA TRP A 102 11.33 1.67 1.19
C TRP A 102 9.87 2.12 1.09
N ASN A 103 9.26 1.95 -0.08
CA ASN A 103 7.88 2.38 -0.34
C ASN A 103 6.87 1.63 0.54
N GLN A 104 7.16 0.38 0.91
CA GLN A 104 6.33 -0.39 1.84
C GLN A 104 6.41 0.14 3.28
N GLN A 105 7.55 0.73 3.68
CA GLN A 105 7.73 1.30 5.01
C GLN A 105 7.02 2.66 5.20
N ARG A 106 6.53 3.27 4.11
CA ARG A 106 5.84 4.58 4.12
C ARG A 106 6.66 5.66 4.84
N THR A 107 7.95 5.76 4.52
CA THR A 107 8.85 6.70 5.19
C THR A 107 8.37 8.13 5.05
N VAL A 108 8.19 8.80 6.19
CA VAL A 108 7.78 10.20 6.27
C VAL A 108 9.01 11.10 6.31
N VAL A 109 9.10 12.02 5.36
CA VAL A 109 10.17 13.01 5.27
C VAL A 109 9.52 14.39 5.29
N GLN A 110 9.75 15.15 6.36
CA GLN A 110 9.13 16.48 6.55
C GLN A 110 7.62 16.48 6.27
N ALA A 111 6.87 15.62 6.97
CA ALA A 111 5.42 15.48 6.83
C ALA A 111 4.90 14.98 5.46
N HIS A 112 5.80 14.63 4.52
CA HIS A 112 5.46 13.99 3.26
C HIS A 112 5.72 12.48 3.28
N CYS A 113 4.80 11.73 2.70
CA CYS A 113 5.02 10.32 2.35
C CYS A 113 5.88 10.28 1.09
N VAL A 114 7.15 9.91 1.20
CA VAL A 114 8.02 9.89 0.01
C VAL A 114 7.96 8.53 -0.69
N GLN A 115 7.62 8.56 -1.97
CA GLN A 115 7.67 7.41 -2.87
C GLN A 115 8.90 7.47 -3.76
N VAL A 116 9.70 6.41 -3.73
CA VAL A 116 10.88 6.24 -4.56
C VAL A 116 10.50 5.57 -5.87
N ASN A 117 10.80 6.25 -6.98
CA ASN A 117 10.60 5.76 -8.34
C ASN A 117 11.96 5.57 -9.00
N ILE A 118 12.19 4.38 -9.56
CA ILE A 118 13.43 4.03 -10.24
C ILE A 118 13.23 4.17 -11.74
N ALA A 119 14.16 4.85 -12.41
CA ALA A 119 14.22 4.95 -13.86
C ALA A 119 15.54 4.37 -14.35
N ALA A 120 15.48 3.29 -15.13
CA ALA A 120 16.66 2.71 -15.76
C ALA A 120 17.04 3.52 -17.00
N ILE A 121 18.17 4.23 -16.92
CA ILE A 121 18.68 5.08 -18.00
C ILE A 121 20.19 4.85 -18.09
N PRO A 122 20.75 4.62 -19.29
CA PRO A 122 22.19 4.45 -19.46
C PRO A 122 22.98 5.63 -18.87
N GLU A 123 24.05 5.35 -18.13
CA GLU A 123 24.85 6.35 -17.40
C GLU A 123 25.33 7.51 -18.28
N LYS A 124 25.72 7.24 -19.53
CA LYS A 124 26.12 8.27 -20.49
C LYS A 124 24.99 9.22 -20.82
N THR A 125 23.78 8.68 -21.02
CA THR A 125 22.56 9.45 -21.30
C THR A 125 22.21 10.33 -20.10
N VAL A 126 22.24 9.77 -18.88
CA VAL A 126 21.99 10.54 -17.65
C VAL A 126 22.99 11.68 -17.51
N ARG A 127 24.30 11.41 -17.62
CA ARG A 127 25.34 12.45 -17.53
C ARG A 127 25.14 13.53 -18.58
N THR A 128 24.97 13.16 -19.85
CA THR A 128 24.78 14.11 -20.94
C THR A 128 23.53 14.98 -20.74
N ALA A 129 22.43 14.40 -20.26
CA ALA A 129 21.20 15.16 -19.97
C ALA A 129 21.37 16.08 -18.75
N LEU A 130 22.05 15.63 -17.69
CA LEU A 130 22.33 16.49 -16.53
C LEU A 130 23.26 17.66 -16.89
N GLU A 131 24.26 17.44 -17.75
CA GLU A 131 25.20 18.47 -18.18
C GLU A 131 24.58 19.44 -19.20
N ASN A 132 23.81 18.96 -20.16
CA ASN A 132 23.34 19.79 -21.29
C ASN A 132 21.88 20.27 -21.17
N GLY A 133 21.15 19.81 -20.16
CA GLY A 133 19.74 20.10 -19.97
C GLY A 133 18.90 18.82 -20.06
N TRP A 134 17.96 18.73 -19.13
CA TRP A 134 17.11 17.55 -19.00
C TRP A 134 15.85 17.70 -19.86
N ASP A 135 15.64 16.80 -20.82
CA ASP A 135 14.42 16.74 -21.60
C ASP A 135 13.41 15.80 -20.93
N SER A 136 12.35 16.37 -20.36
CA SER A 136 11.32 15.59 -19.68
C SER A 136 10.33 14.88 -20.60
N ALA A 137 10.23 15.28 -21.86
CA ALA A 137 9.40 14.60 -22.83
C ALA A 137 10.02 13.26 -23.25
N ASP A 138 11.35 13.21 -23.37
CA ASP A 138 12.07 12.02 -23.82
C ASP A 138 12.55 11.12 -22.67
N LEU A 139 12.98 11.72 -21.55
CA LEU A 139 13.60 10.99 -20.43
C LEU A 139 12.71 10.88 -19.19
N GLY A 140 11.50 11.46 -19.24
CA GLY A 140 10.62 11.61 -18.08
C GLY A 140 11.10 12.71 -17.14
N GLU A 141 10.44 12.89 -15.99
CA GLU A 141 10.84 13.96 -15.07
C GLU A 141 12.24 13.78 -14.50
N ARG A 142 12.93 14.91 -14.29
CA ARG A 142 14.34 14.94 -13.84
C ARG A 142 14.52 14.16 -12.53
N PRO A 143 15.56 13.32 -12.42
CA PRO A 143 15.87 12.60 -11.19
C PRO A 143 16.44 13.55 -10.12
N GLN A 144 16.23 13.19 -8.86
CA GLN A 144 16.81 13.84 -7.69
C GLN A 144 18.01 13.08 -7.12
N ALA A 145 18.24 11.87 -7.61
CA ALA A 145 19.43 11.08 -7.31
C ALA A 145 19.84 10.24 -8.52
N TRP A 146 21.13 9.93 -8.61
CA TRP A 146 21.69 9.12 -9.67
C TRP A 146 22.60 8.03 -9.11
N ILE A 147 22.41 6.80 -9.60
CA ILE A 147 23.24 5.63 -9.34
C ILE A 147 23.94 5.24 -10.64
N ALA A 148 25.27 5.31 -10.64
CA ALA A 148 26.11 4.90 -11.76
C ALA A 148 26.89 3.62 -11.43
N ASP A 149 27.34 2.90 -12.46
CA ASP A 149 28.19 1.72 -12.29
C ASP A 149 29.61 2.10 -11.89
N GLN A 150 30.11 3.22 -12.42
CA GLN A 150 31.47 3.67 -12.20
C GLN A 150 31.52 4.94 -11.35
N GLY A 151 32.21 4.87 -10.21
CA GLY A 151 32.46 6.06 -9.37
C GLY A 151 33.28 7.15 -10.07
N SER A 152 34.06 6.81 -11.09
CA SER A 152 34.77 7.81 -11.90
C SER A 152 33.80 8.71 -12.67
N ILE A 153 32.67 8.18 -13.14
CA ILE A 153 31.67 8.94 -13.93
C ILE A 153 30.93 9.95 -13.06
N THR A 154 30.56 9.57 -11.83
CA THR A 154 29.92 10.48 -10.87
C THR A 154 30.91 11.50 -10.33
N ALA A 155 32.15 11.12 -10.03
CA ALA A 155 33.20 12.06 -9.62
C ALA A 155 33.46 13.13 -10.70
N ASP A 156 33.66 12.69 -11.93
CA ASP A 156 33.86 13.55 -13.09
C ASP A 156 32.65 14.47 -13.37
N PHE A 157 31.42 13.99 -13.15
CA PHE A 157 30.22 14.82 -13.20
C PHE A 157 30.22 15.90 -12.09
N VAL A 158 30.52 15.55 -10.84
CA VAL A 158 30.55 16.50 -9.72
C VAL A 158 31.66 17.54 -9.93
N ASP A 159 32.81 17.16 -10.48
CA ASP A 159 33.90 18.08 -10.81
C ASP A 159 33.50 19.08 -11.91
N ARG A 160 32.72 18.64 -12.91
CA ARG A 160 32.29 19.49 -14.03
C ARG A 160 31.09 20.38 -13.70
N ARG A 161 30.13 19.87 -12.93
CA ARG A 161 28.84 20.52 -12.61
C ARG A 161 28.57 20.49 -11.11
N PRO A 162 29.44 21.11 -10.29
CA PRO A 162 29.30 21.08 -8.83
C PRO A 162 27.98 21.71 -8.35
N GLU A 163 27.41 22.66 -9.10
CA GLU A 163 26.13 23.29 -8.82
C GLU A 163 24.92 22.35 -8.96
N LEU A 164 25.06 21.26 -9.72
CA LEU A 164 24.04 20.23 -9.90
C LEU A 164 24.23 19.04 -8.96
N ALA A 165 25.34 19.01 -8.20
CA ALA A 165 25.64 17.97 -7.23
C ALA A 165 25.12 18.38 -5.85
N GLY A 166 24.14 17.63 -5.33
CA GLY A 166 23.62 17.79 -3.98
C GLY A 166 24.39 17.01 -2.92
N SER A 167 25.31 16.14 -3.33
CA SER A 167 26.23 15.43 -2.45
C SER A 167 27.54 15.10 -3.15
N THR A 168 28.54 14.71 -2.38
CA THR A 168 29.70 13.98 -2.93
C THR A 168 29.26 12.59 -3.38
N PRO A 169 29.93 11.99 -4.38
CA PRO A 169 29.67 10.60 -4.76
C PRO A 169 30.00 9.65 -3.60
N GLU A 170 29.07 8.76 -3.29
CA GLU A 170 29.23 7.75 -2.26
C GLU A 170 29.12 6.35 -2.86
N GLN A 171 29.86 5.39 -2.31
CA GLN A 171 29.82 4.01 -2.78
C GLN A 171 28.62 3.28 -2.17
N LEU A 172 27.91 2.54 -3.01
CA LEU A 172 26.76 1.72 -2.66
C LEU A 172 27.04 0.27 -3.04
N ALA A 173 26.88 -0.64 -2.07
CA ALA A 173 26.98 -2.06 -2.34
C ALA A 173 25.76 -2.53 -3.14
N GLY A 174 26.04 -3.24 -4.24
CA GLY A 174 25.05 -3.92 -5.05
C GLY A 174 24.83 -5.37 -4.64
N GLY A 175 23.87 -6.02 -5.28
CA GLY A 175 23.76 -7.48 -5.26
C GLY A 175 25.00 -8.14 -5.85
N ASP A 176 25.30 -9.36 -5.42
CA ASP A 176 26.38 -10.20 -5.98
C ASP A 176 27.79 -9.59 -5.92
N GLY A 177 28.02 -8.64 -5.01
CA GLY A 177 29.32 -7.98 -4.83
C GLY A 177 29.60 -6.83 -5.80
N ALA A 178 28.60 -6.41 -6.60
CA ALA A 178 28.69 -5.21 -7.40
C ALA A 178 28.90 -3.96 -6.52
N GLN A 179 29.56 -2.94 -7.06
CA GLN A 179 29.69 -1.63 -6.42
C GLN A 179 29.16 -0.58 -7.38
N TYR A 180 28.30 0.30 -6.86
CA TYR A 180 27.72 1.41 -7.59
C TYR A 180 28.10 2.71 -6.92
N SER A 181 28.07 3.82 -7.65
CA SER A 181 28.25 5.14 -7.09
C SER A 181 26.94 5.91 -7.07
N TYR A 182 26.56 6.40 -5.91
CA TYR A 182 25.38 7.21 -5.68
C TYR A 182 25.76 8.69 -5.55
N VAL A 183 24.98 9.57 -6.18
CA VAL A 183 25.06 11.02 -5.98
C VAL A 183 23.66 11.61 -5.88
N ALA A 184 23.40 12.41 -4.84
CA ALA A 184 22.19 13.22 -4.78
C ALA A 184 22.35 14.41 -5.73
N LEU A 185 21.30 14.74 -6.47
CA LEU A 185 21.29 15.84 -7.41
C LEU A 185 20.68 17.08 -6.75
N ALA A 186 21.15 18.25 -7.18
CA ALA A 186 20.70 19.56 -6.73
C ALA A 186 20.23 20.43 -7.91
N GLY A 187 19.78 21.63 -7.56
CA GLY A 187 19.28 22.65 -8.47
C GLY A 187 17.89 23.13 -8.07
N ASP A 188 17.40 24.15 -8.77
CA ASP A 188 16.12 24.81 -8.46
C ASP A 188 14.91 23.85 -8.58
N GLU A 189 15.07 22.78 -9.35
CA GLU A 189 14.07 21.72 -9.56
C GLU A 189 14.02 20.68 -8.43
N VAL A 190 14.94 20.73 -7.46
CA VAL A 190 15.02 19.77 -6.35
C VAL A 190 14.54 20.44 -5.06
N SER A 191 13.41 19.99 -4.52
CA SER A 191 12.89 20.52 -3.26
C SER A 191 13.72 20.07 -2.06
N ALA A 192 13.65 20.83 -0.95
CA ALA A 192 14.32 20.45 0.30
C ALA A 192 13.86 19.07 0.81
N VAL A 193 12.58 18.74 0.61
CA VAL A 193 12.00 17.42 0.93
C VAL A 193 12.67 16.33 0.12
N GLN A 194 12.83 16.54 -1.19
CA GLN A 194 13.47 15.58 -2.09
C GLN A 194 14.96 15.41 -1.80
N ALA A 195 15.69 16.50 -1.56
CA ALA A 195 17.10 16.43 -1.19
C ALA A 195 17.30 15.61 0.10
N ARG A 196 16.44 15.84 1.11
CA ARG A 196 16.47 15.07 2.36
C ARG A 196 16.09 13.60 2.15
N ALA A 197 15.08 13.35 1.33
CA ALA A 197 14.65 12.00 1.00
C ALA A 197 15.75 11.22 0.26
N ALA A 198 16.50 11.87 -0.63
CA ALA A 198 17.64 11.28 -1.32
C ALA A 198 18.71 10.79 -0.31
N GLN A 199 19.03 11.58 0.70
CA GLN A 199 20.01 11.20 1.73
C GLN A 199 19.51 10.05 2.62
N GLN A 200 18.23 10.07 2.99
CA GLN A 200 17.66 8.99 3.81
C GLN A 200 17.52 7.70 3.00
N PHE A 201 17.17 7.77 1.72
CA PHE A 201 17.13 6.61 0.84
C PHE A 201 18.50 5.98 0.68
N LEU A 202 19.56 6.79 0.53
CA LEU A 202 20.94 6.28 0.52
C LEU A 202 21.28 5.55 1.82
N SER A 203 20.98 6.15 2.98
CA SER A 203 21.22 5.53 4.29
C SER A 203 20.51 4.18 4.40
N PHE A 204 19.25 4.13 3.98
CA PHE A 204 18.46 2.91 3.92
C PHE A 204 19.06 1.85 2.99
N ALA A 205 19.49 2.25 1.79
CA ALA A 205 20.09 1.34 0.81
C ALA A 205 21.42 0.75 1.30
N GLN A 206 22.11 1.44 2.22
CA GLN A 206 23.31 0.96 2.89
C GLN A 206 23.01 0.11 4.14
N GLY A 207 21.74 -0.01 4.55
CA GLY A 207 21.33 -0.67 5.78
C GLY A 207 21.72 0.09 7.06
N ARG A 208 21.85 1.42 6.97
CA ARG A 208 22.14 2.32 8.10
C ARG A 208 20.88 3.00 8.64
#